data_AF-A0A060BSI6-F1
#
_entry.id   AF-A0A060BSI6-F1
#
_cell.length_a   1.000
_cell.length_b   1.000
_cell.length_c   1.000
_cell.angle_alpha   90.00
_cell.angle_beta   90.00
_cell.angle_gamma   90.00
#
_symmetry.space_group_name_H-M   'P 1'
#
loop_
_entity.id
_entity.type
_entity.pdbx_description
1 polymer ?
#
loop_
_entity_poly.entity_id
_entity_poly.type
_entity_poly.pdbx_seq_one_letter_code
_entity_poly.pdbx_strand_id
1 'polypeptide(L)'
;FNTIRLPFSSQALAGNDLPTNIDYTLNPDLAGLTPLEIIDKIVTYAGEVGLRVLLDRHRGEAGDGPNDNGLWYDDTYSEQHWIDDWVMLADRYAGNPTVLGADLSNDPTTPLGAWQRHGLACRGRTRWQC
;
A
#
# COMPACT_ATOMS: atom_id res chain seq x y z
N PHE A 1 21.67 -3.26 -0.98
CA PHE A 1 20.46 -2.91 -0.20
C PHE A 1 20.23 -3.98 0.86
N ASN A 2 19.51 -3.68 1.94
CA ASN A 2 19.11 -4.65 2.96
C ASN A 2 17.58 -4.67 3.21
N THR A 3 16.84 -3.72 2.64
CA THR A 3 15.39 -3.57 2.82
C THR A 3 14.75 -3.11 1.52
N ILE A 4 13.54 -3.59 1.25
CA ILE A 4 12.65 -3.17 0.17
C ILE A 4 11.38 -2.62 0.80
N ARG A 5 10.92 -1.45 0.34
CA ARG A 5 9.52 -1.01 0.51
C ARG A 5 8.75 -1.58 -0.67
N LEU A 6 7.69 -2.34 -0.42
CA LEU A 6 6.92 -3.05 -1.43
C LEU A 6 5.51 -2.46 -1.53
N PRO A 7 5.27 -1.54 -2.48
CA PRO A 7 3.95 -0.97 -2.73
C PRO A 7 2.99 -2.01 -3.30
N PHE A 8 1.75 -2.01 -2.81
CA PHE A 8 0.64 -2.79 -3.37
C PHE A 8 -0.67 -2.00 -3.30
N SER A 9 -1.68 -2.45 -4.05
CA SER A 9 -3.05 -1.95 -3.95
C SER A 9 -3.96 -2.98 -3.26
N SER A 10 -5.05 -2.53 -2.62
CA SER A 10 -6.07 -3.44 -2.10
C SER A 10 -6.66 -4.33 -3.20
N GLN A 11 -6.79 -3.81 -4.43
CA GLN A 11 -7.18 -4.60 -5.61
C GLN A 11 -6.25 -5.81 -5.85
N ALA A 12 -4.94 -5.66 -5.64
CA ALA A 12 -4.00 -6.76 -5.80
C ALA A 12 -4.22 -7.89 -4.77
N LEU A 13 -4.71 -7.56 -3.58
CA LEU A 13 -5.02 -8.53 -2.53
C LEU A 13 -6.32 -9.30 -2.78
N ALA A 14 -7.28 -8.70 -3.49
CA ALA A 14 -8.58 -9.30 -3.78
C ALA A 14 -8.51 -10.54 -4.70
N GLY A 15 -7.37 -10.80 -5.35
CA GLY A 15 -7.08 -12.05 -6.06
C GLY A 15 -7.82 -12.27 -7.39
N ASN A 16 -8.64 -11.31 -7.83
CA ASN A 16 -9.47 -11.46 -9.03
C ASN A 16 -8.73 -11.13 -10.34
N ASP A 17 -7.64 -10.37 -10.28
CA ASP A 17 -6.89 -9.91 -11.45
C ASP A 17 -5.48 -10.53 -11.47
N LEU A 18 -5.22 -11.39 -12.45
CA LEU A 18 -3.88 -11.93 -12.69
C LEU A 18 -2.98 -10.88 -13.35
N PRO A 19 -1.67 -10.83 -13.03
CA PRO A 19 -0.74 -9.95 -13.71
C PRO A 19 -0.69 -10.24 -15.21
N THR A 20 -0.75 -9.19 -16.03
CA THR A 20 -0.85 -9.32 -17.49
C THR A 20 0.47 -9.11 -18.25
N ASN A 21 1.50 -8.60 -17.57
CA ASN A 21 2.75 -8.13 -18.20
C ASN A 21 4.00 -8.86 -17.65
N ILE A 22 3.90 -10.15 -17.38
CA ILE A 22 5.05 -10.99 -16.97
C ILE A 22 5.48 -11.86 -18.15
N ASP A 23 6.77 -11.82 -18.50
CA ASP A 23 7.36 -12.81 -19.39
C ASP A 23 7.58 -14.13 -18.63
N TYR A 24 6.66 -15.07 -18.80
CA TYR A 24 6.72 -16.38 -18.15
C TYR A 24 7.77 -17.33 -18.75
N THR A 25 8.40 -16.99 -19.87
CA THR A 25 9.56 -17.76 -20.34
C THR A 25 10.76 -17.55 -19.42
N LEU A 26 10.88 -16.33 -18.87
CA LEU A 26 11.90 -15.95 -17.90
C LEU A 26 11.46 -16.19 -16.45
N ASN A 27 10.15 -16.14 -16.18
CA ASN A 27 9.57 -16.25 -14.84
C ASN A 27 8.52 -17.38 -14.75
N PRO A 28 8.88 -18.63 -15.11
CA PRO A 28 7.92 -19.72 -15.24
C PRO A 28 7.21 -20.07 -13.93
N ASP A 29 7.85 -19.82 -12.80
CA ASP A 29 7.32 -20.09 -11.45
C ASP A 29 6.28 -19.07 -10.96
N LEU A 30 6.08 -17.97 -11.71
CA LEU A 30 5.04 -16.97 -11.46
C LEU A 30 3.77 -17.22 -12.27
N ALA A 31 3.77 -18.18 -13.20
CA ALA A 31 2.66 -18.45 -14.08
C ALA A 31 1.41 -18.90 -13.30
N GLY A 32 0.31 -18.18 -13.50
CA GLY A 32 -0.98 -18.49 -12.86
C GLY A 32 -1.10 -18.08 -11.40
N LEU A 33 -0.07 -17.46 -10.81
CA LEU A 33 -0.15 -16.94 -9.45
C LEU A 33 -0.93 -15.62 -9.39
N THR A 34 -1.75 -15.49 -8.36
CA THR A 34 -2.38 -14.22 -7.99
C THR A 34 -1.32 -13.20 -7.53
N PRO A 35 -1.64 -11.90 -7.55
CA PRO A 35 -0.70 -10.90 -7.06
C PRO A 35 -0.27 -11.14 -5.60
N LEU A 36 -1.18 -11.57 -4.72
CA LEU A 36 -0.84 -11.93 -3.33
C LEU A 36 0.15 -13.09 -3.24
N GLU A 37 -0.01 -14.14 -4.05
CA GLU A 37 0.95 -15.26 -4.09
C GLU A 37 2.31 -14.84 -4.65
N ILE A 38 2.34 -13.85 -5.55
CA ILE A 38 3.59 -13.26 -6.03
C ILE A 38 4.27 -12.43 -4.92
N ILE A 39 3.50 -11.68 -4.13
CA ILE A 39 4.04 -11.00 -2.93
C ILE A 39 4.65 -12.02 -1.97
N ASP A 40 3.98 -13.16 -1.73
CA ASP A 40 4.53 -14.24 -0.91
C ASP A 40 5.88 -14.74 -1.43
N LYS A 41 5.98 -14.99 -2.74
CA LYS A 41 7.26 -15.38 -3.37
C LYS A 41 8.36 -14.35 -3.17
N ILE A 42 8.03 -13.06 -3.33
CA ILE A 42 8.99 -11.97 -3.10
C ILE A 42 9.45 -11.96 -1.65
N VAL A 43 8.54 -12.09 -0.69
CA VAL A 43 8.85 -12.14 0.75
C VAL A 43 9.71 -13.36 1.08
N THR A 44 9.39 -14.53 0.54
CA THR A 44 10.19 -15.75 0.73
C THR A 44 11.62 -15.55 0.22
N TYR A 45 11.77 -15.14 -1.04
CA TYR A 45 13.09 -14.97 -1.64
C TYR A 45 13.89 -13.86 -0.96
N ALA A 46 13.25 -12.74 -0.58
CA ALA A 46 13.89 -11.68 0.20
C ALA A 46 14.50 -12.23 1.50
N GLY A 47 13.80 -13.11 2.20
CA GLY A 47 14.31 -13.77 3.40
C GLY A 47 15.55 -14.63 3.14
N GLU A 48 15.53 -15.41 2.05
CA GLU A 48 16.65 -16.27 1.65
C GLU A 48 17.93 -15.48 1.37
N VAL A 49 17.81 -14.30 0.76
CA VAL A 49 18.94 -13.44 0.43
C VAL A 49 19.28 -12.42 1.52
N GLY A 50 18.60 -12.47 2.67
CA GLY A 50 18.84 -11.59 3.82
C GLY A 50 18.32 -10.15 3.66
N LEU A 51 17.41 -9.92 2.72
CA LEU A 51 16.66 -8.68 2.59
C LEU A 51 15.47 -8.67 3.58
N ARG A 52 14.99 -7.46 3.86
CA ARG A 52 13.79 -7.21 4.66
C ARG A 52 12.72 -6.50 3.84
N VAL A 53 11.47 -6.62 4.22
CA VAL A 53 10.32 -6.05 3.49
C VAL A 53 9.49 -5.17 4.41
N LEU A 54 9.20 -3.95 3.96
CA LEU A 54 8.18 -3.07 4.51
C LEU A 54 7.01 -3.07 3.52
N LEU A 55 5.86 -3.60 3.92
CA LEU A 55 4.66 -3.63 3.10
C LEU A 55 4.04 -2.23 3.07
N ASP A 56 3.71 -1.72 1.88
CA ASP A 56 3.16 -0.38 1.70
C ASP A 56 1.82 -0.45 0.98
N ARG A 57 0.72 -0.16 1.69
CA ARG A 57 -0.58 -0.02 1.06
C ARG A 57 -0.59 1.32 0.32
N HIS A 58 -0.31 1.25 -0.98
CA HIS A 58 -0.10 2.42 -1.81
C HIS A 58 -1.41 3.03 -2.30
N ARG A 59 -2.39 2.20 -2.66
CA ARG A 59 -3.69 2.62 -3.20
C ARG A 59 -4.81 1.62 -2.88
N GLY A 60 -6.05 2.05 -3.06
CA GLY A 60 -7.21 1.14 -3.09
C GLY A 60 -7.25 0.36 -4.41
N GLU A 61 -7.54 1.07 -5.49
CA GLU A 61 -7.47 0.55 -6.87
C GLU A 61 -6.04 0.56 -7.41
N ALA A 62 -5.75 -0.34 -8.36
CA ALA A 62 -4.49 -0.33 -9.10
C ALA A 62 -4.34 0.96 -9.92
N GLY A 63 -3.14 1.54 -9.91
CA GLY A 63 -2.86 2.79 -10.62
C GLY A 63 -1.61 3.49 -10.08
N ASP A 64 -1.37 4.70 -10.55
CA ASP A 64 -0.17 5.48 -10.24
C ASP A 64 -0.46 6.61 -9.24
N GLY A 65 0.46 6.84 -8.29
CA GLY A 65 0.38 7.93 -7.31
C GLY A 65 -0.51 7.63 -6.08
N PRO A 66 -0.85 8.64 -5.25
CA PRO A 66 -1.73 8.47 -4.09
C PRO A 66 -3.20 8.42 -4.49
N ASN A 67 -4.04 7.84 -3.62
CA ASN A 67 -5.50 7.88 -3.78
C ASN A 67 -6.01 9.30 -4.09
N ASP A 68 -6.93 9.42 -5.04
CA ASP A 68 -7.36 10.70 -5.60
C ASP A 68 -8.01 11.62 -4.55
N ASN A 69 -8.68 11.02 -3.56
CA ASN A 69 -9.30 11.75 -2.45
C ASN A 69 -8.30 12.08 -1.31
N GLY A 70 -7.06 11.61 -1.39
CA GLY A 70 -6.03 11.78 -0.36
C GLY A 70 -6.24 10.95 0.91
N LEU A 71 -7.23 10.06 0.95
CA LEU A 71 -7.61 9.26 2.11
C LEU A 71 -7.31 7.77 1.88
N TRP A 72 -7.31 6.99 2.96
CA TRP A 72 -7.09 5.54 2.93
C TRP A 72 -8.32 4.74 2.47
N TYR A 73 -9.49 5.38 2.39
CA TYR A 73 -10.76 4.77 2.00
C TYR A 73 -11.50 5.60 0.95
N ASP A 74 -12.42 4.97 0.24
CA ASP A 74 -13.41 5.57 -0.64
C ASP A 74 -14.66 4.67 -0.73
N ASP A 75 -15.56 4.94 -1.68
CA ASP A 75 -16.79 4.18 -1.87
C ASP A 75 -16.54 2.75 -2.39
N THR A 76 -15.38 2.48 -3.01
CA THR A 76 -14.98 1.15 -3.50
C THR A 76 -14.26 0.36 -2.42
N TYR A 77 -13.32 0.98 -1.73
CA TYR A 77 -12.53 0.41 -0.63
C TYR A 77 -12.82 1.15 0.67
N SER A 78 -13.81 0.64 1.42
CA SER A 78 -14.16 1.21 2.72
C SER A 78 -13.02 1.11 3.73
N GLU A 79 -13.08 1.91 4.80
CA GLU A 79 -12.13 1.80 5.91
C GLU A 79 -12.11 0.39 6.51
N GLN A 80 -13.27 -0.28 6.59
CA GLN A 80 -13.33 -1.65 7.08
C GLN A 80 -12.57 -2.61 6.17
N HIS A 81 -12.71 -2.48 4.85
CA HIS A 81 -11.93 -3.29 3.89
C HIS A 81 -10.43 -3.04 4.07
N TRP A 82 -10.01 -1.78 4.25
CA TRP A 82 -8.62 -1.43 4.54
C TRP A 82 -8.10 -2.06 5.85
N ILE A 83 -8.93 -2.11 6.90
CA ILE A 83 -8.60 -2.81 8.16
C ILE A 83 -8.46 -4.32 7.90
N ASP A 84 -9.43 -4.91 7.19
CA ASP A 84 -9.48 -6.34 6.92
C ASP A 84 -8.25 -6.80 6.11
N ASP A 85 -7.81 -6.00 5.13
CA ASP A 85 -6.57 -6.23 4.38
C ASP A 85 -5.36 -6.31 5.30
N TRP A 86 -5.22 -5.34 6.23
CA TRP A 86 -4.08 -5.32 7.15
C TRP A 86 -4.12 -6.45 8.18
N VAL A 87 -5.30 -6.82 8.68
CA VAL A 87 -5.46 -7.98 9.56
C VAL A 87 -5.06 -9.26 8.82
N MET A 88 -5.54 -9.44 7.59
CA MET A 88 -5.18 -10.59 6.76
C MET A 88 -3.67 -10.67 6.53
N LEU A 89 -3.01 -9.55 6.19
CA LEU A 89 -1.56 -9.50 5.97
C LEU A 89 -0.77 -9.76 7.26
N ALA A 90 -1.22 -9.21 8.39
CA ALA A 90 -0.59 -9.42 9.69
C ALA A 90 -0.66 -10.90 10.11
N ASP A 91 -1.80 -11.54 9.93
CA ASP A 91 -1.97 -12.98 10.18
C ASP A 91 -1.14 -13.83 9.20
N ARG A 92 -1.14 -13.47 7.92
CA ARG A 92 -0.40 -14.18 6.87
C ARG A 92 1.11 -14.19 7.11
N TYR A 93 1.68 -13.08 7.54
CA TYR A 93 3.13 -12.94 7.77
C TYR A 93 3.54 -13.01 9.25
N ALA A 94 2.63 -13.42 10.14
CA ALA A 94 2.91 -13.56 11.55
C ALA A 94 4.14 -14.47 11.79
N GLY A 95 5.13 -13.95 12.54
CA GLY A 95 6.35 -14.68 12.86
C GLY A 95 7.38 -14.78 11.73
N ASN A 96 7.11 -14.23 10.53
CA ASN A 96 8.09 -14.16 9.46
C ASN A 96 9.01 -12.93 9.66
N PRO A 97 10.30 -13.12 10.02
CA PRO A 97 11.20 -11.99 10.31
C PRO A 97 11.58 -11.19 9.06
N THR A 98 11.24 -11.66 7.86
CA THR A 98 11.47 -10.90 6.62
C THR A 98 10.57 -9.68 6.53
N VAL A 99 9.34 -9.76 7.03
CA VAL A 99 8.39 -8.63 7.04
C VAL A 99 8.60 -7.81 8.32
N LEU A 100 9.09 -6.58 8.16
CA LEU A 100 9.41 -5.69 9.28
C LEU A 100 8.20 -4.93 9.81
N GLY A 101 7.18 -4.73 8.98
CA GLY A 101 5.99 -3.98 9.35
C GLY A 101 5.19 -3.47 8.16
N ALA A 102 4.33 -2.51 8.47
CA ALA A 102 3.34 -1.93 7.58
C ALA A 102 3.50 -0.41 7.49
N ASP A 103 3.66 0.10 6.28
CA ASP A 103 3.39 1.48 5.90
C ASP A 103 1.91 1.58 5.53
N LEU A 104 1.13 2.07 6.48
CA LEU A 104 -0.32 1.86 6.58
C LEU A 104 -1.11 2.42 5.40
N SER A 105 -0.71 3.58 4.89
CA SER A 105 -1.31 4.21 3.71
C SER A 105 -0.30 5.19 3.13
N ASN A 106 -0.02 5.04 1.84
CA ASN A 106 0.90 5.95 1.16
C ASN A 106 0.30 7.35 1.04
N ASP A 107 1.08 8.34 1.47
CA ASP A 107 0.83 9.77 1.28
C ASP A 107 -0.61 10.21 1.51
N PRO A 108 -1.15 10.05 2.74
CA PRO A 108 -2.41 10.68 3.09
C PRO A 108 -2.23 12.19 2.94
N THR A 109 -3.03 12.78 2.05
CA THR A 109 -3.00 14.21 1.79
C THR A 109 -4.34 14.81 2.16
N THR A 110 -4.33 16.08 2.55
CA THR A 110 -5.59 16.81 2.58
C THR A 110 -6.13 16.90 1.16
N PRO A 111 -7.42 16.59 0.91
CA PRO A 111 -8.03 16.90 -0.37
C PRO A 111 -7.71 18.35 -0.73
N LEU A 112 -7.31 18.62 -1.97
CA LEU A 112 -7.11 19.99 -2.46
C LEU A 112 -8.36 20.82 -2.12
N GLY A 113 -8.28 21.63 -1.06
CA GLY A 113 -9.40 22.43 -0.55
C GLY A 113 -9.80 22.25 0.93
N ALA A 114 -9.25 21.29 1.68
CA ALA A 114 -9.59 21.13 3.11
C ALA A 114 -9.11 22.32 3.97
N TRP A 115 -8.03 23.00 3.57
CA TRP A 115 -7.57 24.24 4.21
C TRP A 115 -8.39 25.49 3.84
N GLN A 116 -9.27 25.42 2.83
CA GLN A 116 -10.08 26.58 2.41
C GLN A 116 -11.44 26.68 3.12
N ARG A 117 -11.88 25.65 3.87
CA ARG A 117 -13.20 25.69 4.52
C ARG A 117 -13.18 25.83 6.05
N HIS A 118 -12.05 25.67 6.72
CA HIS A 118 -11.93 25.93 8.16
C HIS A 118 -10.69 26.74 8.58
N GLY A 119 -9.95 27.32 7.64
CA GLY A 119 -8.86 28.24 7.92
C GLY A 119 -9.29 29.68 7.63
N LEU A 120 -9.45 30.46 8.69
CA LEU A 120 -9.39 31.91 8.66
C LEU A 120 -8.32 32.37 7.67
N ALA A 121 -8.68 33.32 6.80
CA ALA A 121 -7.70 34.02 5.98
C ALA A 121 -6.72 34.74 6.91
N CYS A 122 -5.58 34.13 7.21
CA CYS A 122 -4.42 34.79 7.78
C CYS A 122 -3.79 35.69 6.70
N ARG A 123 -4.52 36.73 6.28
CA ARG A 123 -3.95 37.87 5.58
C ARG A 123 -3.23 38.73 6.62
N GLY A 124 -1.92 38.51 6.71
CA GLY A 124 -0.94 39.49 7.12
C GLY A 124 -1.28 40.36 8.34
N ARG A 125 -0.91 39.89 9.53
CA ARG A 125 -0.06 40.66 10.46
C ARG A 125 0.32 39.80 11.66
N THR A 126 1.53 40.06 12.13
CA THR A 126 2.20 39.48 13.28
C THR A 126 1.28 39.21 14.48
N ARG A 127 1.37 37.99 15.01
CA ARG A 127 1.40 37.58 16.42
C ARG A 127 0.47 36.38 16.66
N TRP A 128 1.07 35.31 17.17
CA TRP A 128 0.47 34.06 17.60
C TRP A 128 -0.84 34.21 18.36
N GLN A 129 -1.94 33.77 17.75
CA GLN A 129 -3.13 33.17 18.37
C GLN A 129 -4.10 32.79 17.23
N CYS A 130 -4.67 31.59 17.32
CA CYS A 130 -5.68 31.07 16.38
C CYS A 130 -6.95 31.91 16.39
#